data_AF-A0A4P9VI69-F1
#
_entry.id   AF-A0A4P9VI69-F1
#
_cell.length_a   1.000
_cell.length_b   1.000
_cell.length_c   1.000
_cell.angle_alpha   90.00
_cell.angle_beta   90.00
_cell.angle_gamma   90.00
#
_symmetry.space_group_name_H-M   'P 1'
#
loop_
_entity.id
_entity.type
_entity.pdbx_description
1 polymer ?
#
loop_
_entity_poly.entity_id
_entity_poly.type
_entity_poly.pdbx_seq_one_letter_code
_entity_poly.pdbx_strand_id
1 'polypeptide(L)'
;MSYEILDTIADLYIPLLACILFCTLILSVNKDSKEVKVLKKVVFYFIALTITSYGVMFLDNTFKIWPHLMLDYSTHTAVSFTLVLSLYQLFPQRWLLLLLSFILYLALMVYQQYHSIADILTTLLPIGLLAAIFHKSIFTKT
;
A
#
# COMPACT_ATOMS: atom_id res chain seq x y z
N MET A 1 22.10 9.62 13.69
CA MET A 1 20.80 9.08 14.14
C MET A 1 21.03 7.62 14.49
N SER A 2 20.54 7.12 15.63
CA SER A 2 20.73 5.70 15.96
C SER A 2 19.89 4.82 15.02
N TYR A 3 20.35 3.59 14.81
CA TYR A 3 19.64 2.59 14.00
C TYR A 3 18.21 2.36 14.52
N GLU A 4 18.02 2.37 15.83
CA GLU A 4 16.73 2.22 16.52
C GLU A 4 15.74 3.36 16.23
N ILE A 5 16.23 4.60 16.04
CA ILE A 5 15.35 5.72 15.67
C ILE A 5 14.81 5.54 14.25
N LEU A 6 15.68 5.10 13.33
CA LEU A 6 15.27 4.81 11.94
C LEU A 6 14.28 3.64 11.88
N ASP A 7 14.48 2.64 12.74
CA ASP A 7 13.59 1.49 12.93
C ASP A 7 12.19 1.95 13.38
N THR A 8 12.16 2.78 14.42
CA THR A 8 10.91 3.39 14.92
C THR A 8 10.20 4.21 13.84
N ILE A 9 10.94 4.96 13.01
CA ILE A 9 10.37 5.71 11.89
C ILE A 9 9.77 4.78 10.85
N ALA A 10 10.45 3.67 10.52
CA ALA A 10 9.96 2.68 9.57
C ALA A 10 8.67 2.01 10.07
N ASP A 11 8.60 1.67 11.36
CA ASP A 11 7.43 1.06 11.98
C ASP A 11 6.23 1.99 12.06
N LEU A 12 6.45 3.30 12.21
CA LEU A 12 5.38 4.29 12.26
C LEU A 12 4.75 4.59 10.89
N TYR A 13 5.48 4.35 9.80
CA TYR A 13 5.07 4.77 8.46
C TYR A 13 3.70 4.21 8.04
N ILE A 14 3.49 2.89 8.17
CA ILE A 14 2.25 2.23 7.79
C ILE A 14 1.07 2.67 8.68
N PRO A 15 1.18 2.65 10.04
CA PRO A 15 0.14 3.18 10.92
C PRO A 15 -0.24 4.63 10.61
N LEU A 16 0.74 5.48 10.26
CA LEU A 16 0.48 6.87 9.92
C LEU A 16 -0.35 7.00 8.63
N LEU A 17 0.02 6.30 7.56
CA LEU A 17 -0.77 6.28 6.32
C LEU A 17 -2.18 5.74 6.55
N ALA A 18 -2.32 4.68 7.34
CA ALA A 18 -3.61 4.13 7.71
C ALA A 18 -4.45 5.15 8.50
N CYS A 19 -3.86 5.84 9.47
CA CYS A 19 -4.52 6.91 10.22
C CYS A 19 -5.01 8.03 9.31
N ILE A 20 -4.17 8.51 8.37
CA ILE A 20 -4.56 9.53 7.40
C ILE A 20 -5.75 9.05 6.55
N LEU A 21 -5.70 7.80 6.06
CA LEU A 21 -6.77 7.22 5.26
C LEU A 21 -8.08 7.15 6.06
N PHE A 22 -8.06 6.56 7.25
CA PHE A 22 -9.27 6.40 8.07
C PHE A 22 -9.85 7.72 8.56
N CYS A 23 -9.00 8.65 9.02
CA CYS A 23 -9.46 10.00 9.39
C CYS A 23 -10.11 10.69 8.20
N THR A 24 -9.54 10.59 7.00
CA THR A 24 -10.14 11.20 5.80
C THR A 24 -11.50 10.58 5.46
N LEU A 25 -11.62 9.25 5.57
CA LEU A 25 -12.87 8.53 5.31
C LEU A 25 -13.95 8.94 6.34
N ILE A 26 -13.63 8.95 7.63
CA ILE A 26 -14.55 9.29 8.72
C ILE A 26 -15.03 10.74 8.61
N LEU A 27 -14.11 11.69 8.39
CA LEU A 27 -14.45 13.10 8.29
C LEU A 27 -15.26 13.44 7.03
N SER A 28 -15.29 12.56 6.04
CA SER A 28 -15.99 12.78 4.77
C SER A 28 -17.36 12.08 4.67
N VAL A 29 -17.84 11.42 5.73
CA VAL A 29 -19.11 10.66 5.72
C VAL A 29 -20.34 11.55 5.48
N ASN A 30 -20.32 12.81 5.94
CA ASN A 30 -21.46 13.71 5.88
C ASN A 30 -21.51 14.59 4.62
N LYS A 31 -20.72 14.26 3.60
CA LYS A 31 -20.60 15.08 2.39
C LYS A 31 -21.65 14.73 1.34
N ASP A 32 -21.72 15.54 0.30
CA ASP A 32 -22.66 15.39 -0.82
C ASP A 32 -22.60 14.01 -1.47
N SER A 33 -23.73 13.62 -2.09
CA SER A 33 -23.93 12.30 -2.72
C SER A 33 -22.85 11.90 -3.74
N LYS A 34 -22.21 12.87 -4.42
CA LYS A 34 -21.10 12.63 -5.36
C LYS A 34 -19.81 12.24 -4.62
N GLU A 35 -19.48 12.93 -3.55
CA GLU A 35 -18.28 12.63 -2.74
C GLU A 35 -18.42 11.27 -2.04
N VAL A 36 -19.60 10.95 -1.53
CA VAL A 36 -19.89 9.64 -0.94
C VAL A 36 -19.69 8.49 -1.93
N LYS A 37 -20.02 8.67 -3.22
CA LYS A 37 -19.74 7.66 -4.26
C LYS A 37 -18.23 7.43 -4.43
N VAL A 38 -17.43 8.49 -4.41
CA VAL A 38 -15.96 8.38 -4.50
C VAL A 38 -15.42 7.65 -3.27
N LEU A 39 -15.86 8.01 -2.07
CA LEU A 39 -15.44 7.33 -0.83
C LEU A 39 -15.74 5.83 -0.86
N LYS A 40 -16.94 5.43 -1.30
CA LYS A 40 -17.30 4.01 -1.45
C LYS A 40 -16.39 3.27 -2.43
N LYS A 41 -16.06 3.90 -3.57
CA LYS A 41 -15.10 3.35 -4.54
C LYS A 41 -13.71 3.17 -3.90
N VAL A 42 -13.24 4.15 -3.14
CA VAL A 42 -11.94 4.09 -2.43
C VAL A 42 -11.94 3.01 -1.36
N VAL A 43 -12.99 2.90 -0.55
CA VAL A 43 -13.12 1.84 0.47
C VAL A 43 -13.07 0.45 -0.18
N PHE A 44 -13.85 0.25 -1.26
CA PHE A 44 -13.84 -1.02 -1.97
C PHE A 44 -12.47 -1.33 -2.59
N TYR A 45 -11.80 -0.32 -3.17
CA TYR A 45 -10.45 -0.45 -3.72
C TYR A 45 -9.42 -0.82 -2.63
N PHE A 46 -9.44 -0.14 -1.49
CA PHE A 46 -8.58 -0.43 -0.35
C PHE A 46 -8.79 -1.86 0.19
N ILE A 47 -10.05 -2.30 0.35
CA ILE A 47 -10.37 -3.66 0.80
C ILE A 47 -9.86 -4.69 -0.22
N ALA A 48 -10.11 -4.49 -1.51
CA ALA A 48 -9.67 -5.41 -2.56
C ALA A 48 -8.14 -5.57 -2.59
N LEU A 49 -7.40 -4.47 -2.44
CA LEU A 49 -5.94 -4.48 -2.35
C LEU A 49 -5.40 -5.08 -1.07
N THR A 50 -6.08 -4.87 0.06
CA THR A 50 -5.71 -5.48 1.34
C THR A 50 -5.88 -7.00 1.28
N ILE A 51 -7.03 -7.47 0.76
CA ILE A 51 -7.28 -8.89 0.51
C ILE A 51 -6.22 -9.46 -0.43
N THR A 52 -5.83 -8.71 -1.47
CA THR A 52 -4.78 -9.12 -2.39
C THR A 52 -3.43 -9.25 -1.68
N SER A 53 -3.03 -8.27 -0.88
CA SER A 53 -1.76 -8.25 -0.16
C SER A 53 -1.63 -9.44 0.79
N TYR A 54 -2.67 -9.74 1.56
CA TYR A 54 -2.67 -10.90 2.45
C TYR A 54 -2.95 -12.22 1.73
N GLY A 55 -3.67 -12.19 0.60
CA GLY A 55 -3.91 -13.35 -0.24
C GLY A 55 -2.62 -13.84 -0.91
N VAL A 56 -1.81 -12.94 -1.46
CA VAL A 56 -0.48 -13.28 -2.01
C VAL A 56 0.43 -13.80 -0.90
N MET A 57 0.44 -13.17 0.28
CA MET A 57 1.18 -13.67 1.44
C MET A 57 0.74 -15.08 1.85
N PHE A 58 -0.58 -15.37 1.85
CA PHE A 58 -1.11 -16.68 2.15
C PHE A 58 -0.68 -17.73 1.12
N LEU A 59 -0.72 -17.38 -0.17
CA LEU A 59 -0.23 -18.24 -1.25
C LEU A 59 1.26 -18.50 -1.09
N ASP A 60 2.05 -17.47 -0.81
CA ASP A 60 3.49 -17.62 -0.58
C ASP A 60 3.77 -18.51 0.63
N ASN A 61 3.06 -18.33 1.74
CA ASN A 61 3.22 -19.18 2.93
C ASN A 61 2.87 -20.65 2.65
N THR A 62 1.94 -20.90 1.73
CA THR A 62 1.47 -22.24 1.34
C THR A 62 2.40 -22.91 0.33
N PHE A 63 2.79 -22.18 -0.72
CA PHE A 63 3.52 -22.71 -1.88
C PHE A 63 5.01 -22.37 -1.87
N LYS A 64 5.46 -21.56 -0.90
CA LYS A 64 6.85 -21.11 -0.72
C LYS A 64 7.45 -20.48 -1.98
N ILE A 65 6.67 -19.64 -2.66
CA ILE A 65 7.00 -19.07 -3.97
C ILE A 65 8.28 -18.20 -3.87
N TRP A 66 8.34 -17.28 -2.91
CA TRP A 66 9.50 -16.42 -2.67
C TRP A 66 10.69 -17.21 -2.14
N PRO A 67 10.53 -18.08 -1.11
CA PRO A 67 11.62 -18.92 -0.62
C PRO A 67 12.26 -19.83 -1.69
N HIS A 68 11.49 -20.32 -2.67
CA HIS A 68 12.04 -21.08 -3.80
C HIS A 68 13.02 -20.27 -4.67
N LEU A 69 12.95 -18.94 -4.62
CA LEU A 69 13.85 -18.01 -5.30
C LEU A 69 14.89 -17.39 -4.36
N MET A 70 14.99 -17.85 -3.11
CA MET A 70 15.81 -17.23 -2.05
C MET A 70 15.42 -15.76 -1.80
N LEU A 71 14.11 -15.46 -1.88
CA LEU A 71 13.51 -14.17 -1.61
C LEU A 71 12.52 -14.28 -0.44
N ASP A 72 12.07 -13.13 0.06
CA ASP A 72 11.03 -13.01 1.09
C ASP A 72 9.92 -12.05 0.67
N TYR A 73 8.66 -12.46 0.84
CA TYR A 73 7.53 -11.59 0.57
C TYR A 73 7.48 -10.42 1.57
N SER A 74 7.41 -9.18 1.06
CA SER A 74 7.43 -7.98 1.91
C SER A 74 6.03 -7.47 2.25
N THR A 75 5.52 -7.83 3.42
CA THR A 75 4.24 -7.29 3.92
C THR A 75 4.29 -5.77 4.07
N HIS A 76 5.44 -5.22 4.48
CA HIS A 76 5.67 -3.78 4.54
C HIS A 76 5.46 -3.12 3.18
N THR A 77 6.07 -3.66 2.13
CA THR A 77 5.90 -3.16 0.75
C THR A 77 4.45 -3.26 0.30
N ALA A 78 3.81 -4.41 0.47
CA ALA A 78 2.45 -4.66 -0.02
C ALA A 78 1.40 -3.75 0.64
N VAL A 79 1.46 -3.61 1.96
CA VAL A 79 0.49 -2.81 2.73
C VAL A 79 0.73 -1.31 2.53
N SER A 80 1.98 -0.85 2.58
CA SER A 80 2.28 0.57 2.33
C SER A 80 1.90 0.99 0.92
N PHE A 81 2.15 0.15 -0.10
CA PHE A 81 1.74 0.42 -1.47
C PHE A 81 0.21 0.46 -1.61
N THR A 82 -0.51 -0.46 -0.97
CA THR A 82 -1.98 -0.47 -0.88
C THR A 82 -2.53 0.84 -0.32
N LEU A 83 -1.94 1.33 0.77
CA LEU A 83 -2.34 2.59 1.42
C LEU A 83 -2.03 3.80 0.54
N VAL A 84 -0.84 3.87 -0.04
CA VAL A 84 -0.41 4.95 -0.96
C VAL A 84 -1.34 5.04 -2.16
N LEU A 85 -1.67 3.91 -2.80
CA LEU A 85 -2.59 3.89 -3.94
C LEU A 85 -4.01 4.31 -3.54
N SER A 86 -4.47 3.92 -2.35
CA SER A 86 -5.79 4.30 -1.84
C SER A 86 -5.85 5.80 -1.51
N LEU A 87 -4.81 6.34 -0.89
CA LEU A 87 -4.67 7.78 -0.61
C LEU A 87 -4.54 8.62 -1.87
N TYR A 88 -3.89 8.10 -2.92
CA TYR A 88 -3.82 8.78 -4.22
C TYR A 88 -5.21 9.02 -4.82
N GLN A 89 -6.16 8.10 -4.64
CA GLN A 89 -7.54 8.30 -5.11
C GLN A 89 -8.26 9.43 -4.37
N LEU A 90 -7.91 9.70 -3.11
CA LEU A 90 -8.47 10.79 -2.31
C LEU A 90 -7.75 12.12 -2.53
N PHE A 91 -6.44 12.06 -2.80
CA PHE A 91 -5.58 13.23 -2.94
C PHE A 91 -4.71 13.16 -4.21
N PRO A 92 -5.32 13.12 -5.42
CA PRO A 92 -4.56 12.96 -6.66
C PRO A 92 -3.59 14.12 -6.91
N GLN A 93 -3.92 15.33 -6.42
CA GLN A 93 -3.03 16.50 -6.50
C GLN A 93 -1.75 16.36 -5.65
N ARG A 94 -1.72 15.43 -4.69
CA ARG A 94 -0.58 15.17 -3.79
C ARG A 94 0.24 13.94 -4.22
N TRP A 95 0.08 13.48 -5.45
CA TRP A 95 0.72 12.24 -5.93
C TRP A 95 2.24 12.25 -5.79
N LEU A 96 2.90 13.39 -6.05
CA LEU A 96 4.36 13.51 -5.88
C LEU A 96 4.78 13.30 -4.42
N LEU A 97 4.02 13.84 -3.47
CA LEU A 97 4.31 13.68 -2.04
C LEU A 97 4.14 12.22 -1.61
N LEU A 98 3.05 11.57 -2.04
CA LEU A 98 2.78 10.17 -1.75
C LEU A 98 3.81 9.23 -2.39
N LEU A 99 4.21 9.52 -3.63
CA LEU A 99 5.24 8.75 -4.33
C LEU A 99 6.60 8.93 -3.65
N LEU A 100 6.98 10.16 -3.32
CA LEU A 100 8.25 10.44 -2.66
C LEU A 100 8.30 9.81 -1.27
N SER A 101 7.22 9.92 -0.48
CA SER A 101 7.17 9.27 0.84
C SER A 101 7.31 7.76 0.73
N PHE A 102 6.68 7.16 -0.29
CA PHE A 102 6.79 5.73 -0.55
C PHE A 102 8.21 5.31 -0.96
N ILE A 103 8.83 6.02 -1.91
CA ILE A 103 10.20 5.74 -2.34
C ILE A 103 11.19 5.88 -1.18
N LEU A 104 11.05 6.92 -0.36
CA LEU A 104 11.88 7.11 0.83
C LEU A 104 11.68 5.97 1.84
N TYR A 105 10.45 5.49 2.02
CA TYR A 105 10.18 4.33 2.86
C TYR A 105 10.82 3.04 2.31
N LEU A 106 10.72 2.79 1.00
CA LEU A 106 11.41 1.66 0.37
C LEU A 106 12.92 1.73 0.55
N ALA A 107 13.52 2.92 0.35
CA ALA A 107 14.94 3.14 0.58
C ALA A 107 15.32 2.91 2.05
N LEU A 108 14.47 3.33 2.99
CA LEU A 108 14.67 3.10 4.41
C LEU A 108 14.63 1.61 4.76
N MET A 109 13.71 0.83 4.19
CA MET A 109 13.68 -0.62 4.41
C MET A 109 14.93 -1.33 3.89
N VAL A 110 15.47 -0.90 2.73
CA VAL A 110 16.74 -1.44 2.20
C VAL A 110 17.89 -1.06 3.13
N TYR A 111 17.92 0.19 3.61
CA TYR A 111 18.95 0.66 4.54
C TYR A 111 18.92 -0.10 5.88
N GLN A 112 17.72 -0.33 6.43
CA GLN A 112 17.50 -1.08 7.68
C GLN A 112 17.53 -2.61 7.47
N GLN A 113 17.91 -3.08 6.27
CA GLN A 113 18.01 -4.50 5.94
C GLN A 113 16.74 -5.31 6.24
N TYR A 114 15.56 -4.67 6.20
CA TYR A 114 14.29 -5.36 6.38
C TYR A 114 14.00 -6.28 5.19
N HIS A 115 14.27 -5.77 3.99
CA HIS A 115 14.04 -6.47 2.74
C HIS A 115 15.04 -6.02 1.69
N SER A 116 15.43 -6.95 0.82
CA SER A 116 16.24 -6.65 -0.36
C SER A 116 15.42 -5.90 -1.41
N ILE A 117 16.12 -5.28 -2.38
CA ILE A 117 15.46 -4.68 -3.55
C ILE A 117 14.65 -5.73 -4.33
N ALA A 118 15.14 -6.96 -4.40
CA ALA A 118 14.45 -8.05 -5.10
C ALA A 118 13.13 -8.41 -4.40
N ASP A 119 13.12 -8.50 -3.07
CA ASP A 119 11.91 -8.74 -2.27
C ASP A 119 10.85 -7.65 -2.54
N ILE A 120 11.28 -6.38 -2.52
CA ILE A 120 10.41 -5.23 -2.76
C ILE A 120 9.83 -5.28 -4.17
N LEU A 121 10.67 -5.42 -5.21
CA LEU A 121 10.23 -5.39 -6.60
C LEU A 121 9.32 -6.58 -6.94
N THR A 122 9.70 -7.78 -6.52
CA THR A 122 8.87 -8.98 -6.76
C THR A 122 7.55 -8.90 -6.01
N THR A 123 7.52 -8.35 -4.80
CA THR A 123 6.27 -8.10 -4.06
C THR A 123 5.39 -7.07 -4.77
N LEU A 124 5.96 -6.00 -5.32
CA LEU A 124 5.19 -4.96 -6.02
C LEU A 124 4.49 -5.45 -7.29
N LEU A 125 5.06 -6.44 -7.98
CA LEU A 125 4.53 -6.92 -9.26
C LEU A 125 3.08 -7.45 -9.18
N PRO A 126 2.76 -8.49 -8.37
CA PRO A 126 1.40 -9.01 -8.29
C PRO A 126 0.42 -7.98 -7.72
N ILE A 127 0.84 -7.20 -6.72
CA ILE A 127 0.00 -6.17 -6.09
C ILE A 127 -0.31 -5.05 -7.09
N GLY A 128 0.69 -4.56 -7.82
CA GLY A 128 0.56 -3.51 -8.83
C GLY A 128 -0.29 -3.93 -10.03
N LEU A 129 -0.13 -5.17 -10.48
CA LEU A 129 -0.96 -5.73 -11.55
C LEU A 129 -2.45 -5.76 -11.15
N LEU A 130 -2.75 -6.30 -9.97
CA LEU A 130 -4.12 -6.37 -9.48
C LEU A 130 -4.68 -4.98 -9.14
N ALA A 131 -3.85 -4.07 -8.64
CA ALA A 131 -4.21 -2.68 -8.45
C ALA A 131 -4.65 -2.00 -9.75
N ALA A 132 -3.90 -2.18 -10.85
CA ALA A 132 -4.28 -1.63 -12.15
C ALA A 132 -5.64 -2.19 -12.63
N ILE A 133 -5.88 -3.49 -12.43
CA ILE A 133 -7.13 -4.17 -12.80
C ILE A 133 -8.31 -3.62 -11.98
N PHE A 134 -8.15 -3.52 -10.66
CA PHE A 134 -9.18 -2.97 -9.79
C PHE A 134 -9.45 -1.49 -10.07
N HIS A 135 -8.38 -0.71 -10.27
CA HIS A 135 -8.51 0.71 -10.59
C HIS A 135 -9.36 0.92 -11.85
N LYS A 136 -9.03 0.20 -12.93
CA LYS A 136 -9.83 0.23 -14.16
C LYS A 136 -11.28 -0.17 -13.89
N SER A 137 -11.50 -1.26 -13.15
CA SER A 137 -12.84 -1.79 -12.91
C SER A 137 -13.73 -0.86 -12.06
N ILE A 138 -13.15 -0.15 -11.09
CA ILE A 138 -13.87 0.65 -10.08
C ILE A 138 -14.02 2.11 -10.53
N PHE A 139 -12.96 2.70 -11.09
CA PHE A 139 -12.91 4.13 -11.36
C PHE A 139 -13.21 4.51 -12.81
N THR A 140 -13.04 3.61 -13.80
CA THR A 140 -13.24 3.95 -15.22
C THR A 140 -14.60 3.51 -15.83
N LYS A 141 -15.45 2.78 -15.09
CA LYS A 141 -16.76 2.29 -15.56
C LYS A 141 -17.97 3.17 -15.20
N THR A 142 -17.83 4.49 -15.23
CA THR A 142 -18.93 5.46 -15.06
C THR A 142 -18.80 6.59 -16.05
#